data_AF-I5BXX1-F1
#
_entry.id   AF-I5BXX1-F1
#
_cell.length_a   1.000
_cell.length_b   1.000
_cell.length_c   1.000
_cell.angle_alpha   90.00
_cell.angle_beta   90.00
_cell.angle_gamma   90.00
#
_symmetry.space_group_name_H-M   'P 1'
#
loop_
_entity.id
_entity.type
_entity.pdbx_description
1 polymer ?
#
loop_
_entity_poly.entity_id
_entity_poly.type
_entity_poly.pdbx_seq_one_letter_code
_entity_poly.pdbx_strand_id
1 'polypeptide(L)'
;MATLQNFDTEIAKTREVVDEMRSKIEQSGTVLDKLARTDEKIGQADFDIENARIQDVLTQQKVMETNIADLIIGLEDATNVFGSEFESMKSYTGWESFIGIFSKQKKQRMRTERVRNMSLSGNLQELLSKSDTITGILQDQKQVLAERYQTSEASLAKVIERRKSTMETLEATQKRIEELNPMLLDIENRIAASTSQKDRTELEGERSKLATEYNEAQAKEQELLAESQTLERYTSMFQTFVDSLNNQIAAQSTLINKLTIDTEQRIVLYKALEDSLKTAAQQDVAHRINTLGSKVDNTAEETMAGIGAAAQRHIGDLLELHEKNMVTTADIQRRKKLADDAFARRFEDVMKKHDAANYVRT
;
A
#
# COMPACT_ATOMS: atom_id res chain seq x y z
N MET A 1 -7.67 -27.61 7.11
CA MET A 1 -8.93 -26.95 7.56
C MET A 1 -8.71 -25.95 8.70
N ALA A 2 -8.07 -26.31 9.83
CA ALA A 2 -7.87 -25.36 10.94
C ALA A 2 -6.99 -24.13 10.58
N THR A 3 -5.98 -24.29 9.72
CA THR A 3 -5.16 -23.17 9.21
C THR A 3 -5.93 -22.26 8.24
N LEU A 4 -6.86 -22.81 7.46
CA LEU A 4 -7.65 -22.09 6.46
C LEU A 4 -8.76 -21.22 7.07
N GLN A 5 -9.39 -21.69 8.15
CA GLN A 5 -10.32 -20.88 8.97
C GLN A 5 -9.63 -19.69 9.64
N ASN A 6 -8.34 -19.80 9.95
CA ASN A 6 -7.57 -18.69 10.52
C ASN A 6 -7.39 -17.56 9.48
N PHE A 7 -7.21 -17.87 8.19
CA PHE A 7 -7.12 -16.86 7.14
C PHE A 7 -8.40 -16.05 6.98
N ASP A 8 -9.59 -16.64 7.09
CA ASP A 8 -10.84 -15.86 6.95
C ASP A 8 -10.99 -14.82 8.06
N THR A 9 -10.58 -15.19 9.27
CA THR A 9 -10.58 -14.29 10.43
C THR A 9 -9.59 -13.15 10.23
N GLU A 10 -8.38 -13.46 9.79
CA GLU A 10 -7.34 -12.45 9.56
C GLU A 10 -7.67 -11.54 8.36
N ILE A 11 -8.24 -12.07 7.27
CA ILE A 11 -8.74 -11.28 6.14
C ILE A 11 -9.86 -10.34 6.58
N ALA A 12 -10.79 -10.80 7.42
CA ALA A 12 -11.86 -9.96 7.95
C ALA A 12 -11.31 -8.81 8.81
N LYS A 13 -10.35 -9.09 9.70
CA LYS A 13 -9.65 -8.05 10.47
C LYS A 13 -8.91 -7.07 9.58
N THR A 14 -8.22 -7.55 8.54
CA THR A 14 -7.54 -6.67 7.57
C THR A 14 -8.53 -5.71 6.92
N ARG A 15 -9.71 -6.19 6.49
CA ARG A 15 -10.74 -5.33 5.90
C ARG A 15 -11.20 -4.25 6.87
N GLU A 16 -11.50 -4.62 8.11
CA GLU A 16 -11.92 -3.66 9.15
C GLU A 16 -10.88 -2.57 9.37
N VAL A 17 -9.60 -2.94 9.46
CA VAL A 17 -8.50 -1.97 9.63
C VAL A 17 -8.33 -1.09 8.39
N VAL A 18 -8.46 -1.65 7.18
CA VAL A 18 -8.41 -0.89 5.93
C VAL A 18 -9.53 0.15 5.87
N ASP A 19 -10.75 -0.22 6.27
CA ASP A 19 -11.91 0.67 6.27
C ASP A 19 -11.76 1.79 7.32
N GLU A 20 -11.30 1.46 8.54
CA GLU A 20 -11.00 2.46 9.58
C GLU A 20 -9.96 3.47 9.08
N MET A 21 -8.88 2.97 8.48
CA MET A 21 -7.82 3.82 7.95
C MET A 21 -8.31 4.70 6.80
N ARG A 22 -9.13 4.17 5.90
CA ARG A 22 -9.71 4.96 4.80
C ARG A 22 -10.48 6.17 5.33
N SER A 23 -11.29 5.95 6.37
CA SER A 23 -12.01 7.05 7.04
C SER A 23 -11.04 8.09 7.63
N LYS A 24 -9.98 7.66 8.33
CA LYS A 24 -9.02 8.59 8.93
C LYS A 24 -8.23 9.38 7.88
N ILE A 25 -7.80 8.73 6.80
CA ILE A 25 -7.11 9.37 5.67
C ILE A 25 -8.03 10.42 5.01
N GLU A 26 -9.31 10.12 4.86
CA GLU A 26 -10.28 11.05 4.29
C GLU A 26 -10.53 12.28 5.20
N GLN A 27 -10.62 12.06 6.51
CA GLN A 27 -10.71 13.13 7.50
C GLN A 27 -9.47 14.03 7.47
N SER A 28 -8.28 13.44 7.51
CA SER A 28 -7.02 14.19 7.40
C SER A 28 -6.93 14.95 6.08
N GLY A 29 -7.31 14.32 4.96
CA GLY A 29 -7.34 14.98 3.65
C GLY A 29 -8.24 16.23 3.64
N THR A 30 -9.39 16.18 4.31
CA THR A 30 -10.30 17.33 4.40
C THR A 30 -9.68 18.49 5.19
N VAL A 31 -9.03 18.20 6.31
CA VAL A 31 -8.36 19.21 7.13
C VAL A 31 -7.18 19.83 6.38
N LEU A 32 -6.37 19.00 5.74
CA LEU A 32 -5.25 19.43 4.91
C LEU A 32 -5.72 20.31 3.74
N ASP A 33 -6.76 19.91 3.02
CA ASP A 33 -7.30 20.73 1.94
C ASP A 33 -7.83 22.08 2.45
N LYS A 34 -8.41 22.11 3.65
CA LYS A 34 -8.82 23.36 4.30
C LYS A 34 -7.60 24.25 4.61
N LEU A 35 -6.55 23.67 5.19
CA LEU A 35 -5.29 24.36 5.50
C LEU A 35 -4.60 24.93 4.26
N ALA A 36 -4.67 24.23 3.13
CA ALA A 36 -4.05 24.68 1.88
C ALA A 36 -4.84 25.79 1.16
N ARG A 37 -6.16 25.89 1.39
CA ARG A 37 -7.05 26.82 0.67
C ARG A 37 -7.40 28.08 1.44
N THR A 38 -7.35 28.04 2.77
CA THR A 38 -7.93 29.09 3.59
C THR A 38 -6.82 29.92 4.23
N ASP A 39 -6.96 31.25 4.21
CA ASP A 39 -6.14 32.15 5.04
C ASP A 39 -6.53 32.09 6.53
N GLU A 40 -7.49 31.22 6.88
CA GLU A 40 -7.87 30.95 8.27
C GLU A 40 -6.64 30.52 9.06
N LYS A 41 -6.28 31.36 10.03
CA LYS A 41 -5.34 31.04 11.09
C LYS A 41 -5.96 29.91 11.91
N ILE A 42 -5.64 28.68 11.56
CA ILE A 42 -6.02 27.51 12.35
C ILE A 42 -5.31 27.63 13.70
N GLY A 43 -6.06 27.44 14.79
CA GLY A 43 -5.50 27.52 16.13
C GLY A 43 -4.44 26.45 16.33
N GLN A 44 -3.45 26.72 17.19
CA GLN A 44 -2.37 25.77 17.48
C GLN A 44 -2.90 24.38 17.91
N ALA A 45 -4.02 24.35 18.64
CA ALA A 45 -4.67 23.11 19.05
C ALA A 45 -5.16 22.25 17.87
N ASP A 46 -5.76 22.85 16.85
CA ASP A 46 -6.26 22.13 15.68
C ASP A 46 -5.11 21.56 14.83
N PHE A 47 -3.99 22.29 14.73
CA PHE A 47 -2.78 21.76 14.09
C PHE A 47 -2.20 20.57 14.84
N ASP A 48 -2.09 20.66 16.18
CA ASP A 48 -1.53 19.58 16.99
C ASP A 48 -2.42 18.33 16.95
N ILE A 49 -3.75 18.51 16.90
CA ILE A 49 -4.72 17.43 16.69
C ILE A 49 -4.50 16.77 15.32
N GLU A 50 -4.36 17.55 14.26
CA GLU A 50 -4.16 16.99 12.91
C GLU A 50 -2.83 16.27 12.79
N ASN A 51 -1.76 16.83 13.35
CA ASN A 51 -0.47 16.16 13.39
C ASN A 51 -0.55 14.83 14.15
N ALA A 52 -1.24 14.78 15.29
CA ALA A 52 -1.46 13.54 16.03
C ALA A 52 -2.29 12.52 15.23
N ARG A 53 -3.34 12.97 14.52
CA ARG A 53 -4.13 12.12 13.63
C ARG A 53 -3.30 11.54 12.50
N ILE A 54 -2.47 12.34 11.85
CA ILE A 54 -1.55 11.87 10.82
C ILE A 54 -0.64 10.79 11.40
N GLN A 55 0.01 11.04 12.54
CA GLN A 55 0.89 10.05 13.19
C GLN A 55 0.16 8.74 13.57
N ASP A 56 -1.09 8.82 14.01
CA ASP A 56 -1.93 7.65 14.29
C ASP A 56 -2.22 6.86 13.01
N VAL A 57 -2.59 7.54 11.93
CA VAL A 57 -2.78 6.94 10.59
C VAL A 57 -1.50 6.22 10.14
N LEU A 58 -0.33 6.86 10.29
CA LEU A 58 0.96 6.25 9.94
C LEU A 58 1.24 4.97 10.73
N THR A 59 0.93 4.98 12.03
CA THR A 59 1.19 3.86 12.91
C THR A 59 0.26 2.69 12.59
N GLN A 60 -1.04 2.95 12.44
CA GLN A 60 -2.02 1.93 12.08
C GLN A 60 -1.76 1.31 10.71
N GLN A 61 -1.31 2.12 9.74
CA GLN A 61 -0.93 1.63 8.40
C GLN A 61 0.21 0.62 8.45
N LYS A 62 1.24 0.86 9.26
CA LYS A 62 2.34 -0.10 9.43
C LYS A 62 1.88 -1.43 10.02
N VAL A 63 0.94 -1.39 10.98
CA VAL A 63 0.33 -2.60 11.57
C VAL A 63 -0.44 -3.37 10.50
N MET A 64 -1.24 -2.68 9.71
CA MET A 64 -2.01 -3.30 8.63
C MET A 64 -1.10 -3.93 7.56
N GLU A 65 -0.05 -3.22 7.11
CA GLU A 65 0.92 -3.75 6.15
C GLU A 65 1.62 -5.02 6.70
N THR A 66 1.91 -5.03 8.00
CA THR A 66 2.48 -6.21 8.69
C THR A 66 1.50 -7.38 8.67
N ASN A 67 0.23 -7.15 9.02
CA ASN A 67 -0.79 -8.20 9.02
C ASN A 67 -1.00 -8.79 7.62
N ILE A 68 -0.97 -7.95 6.57
CA ILE A 68 -1.09 -8.44 5.19
C ILE A 68 0.18 -9.18 4.75
N ALA A 69 1.36 -8.72 5.15
CA ALA A 69 2.60 -9.45 4.91
C ALA A 69 2.54 -10.86 5.55
N ASP A 70 2.07 -10.97 6.79
CA ASP A 70 1.87 -12.27 7.47
C ASP A 70 0.86 -13.16 6.71
N LEU A 71 -0.24 -12.60 6.21
CA LEU A 71 -1.19 -13.33 5.37
C LEU A 71 -0.55 -13.87 4.08
N ILE A 72 0.26 -13.04 3.40
CA ILE A 72 0.95 -13.44 2.17
C ILE A 72 1.94 -14.58 2.45
N ILE A 73 2.75 -14.46 3.50
CA ILE A 73 3.69 -15.51 3.92
C ILE A 73 2.93 -16.80 4.25
N GLY A 74 1.84 -16.71 5.01
CA GLY A 74 1.03 -17.88 5.33
C GLY A 74 0.44 -18.57 4.10
N LEU A 75 -0.02 -17.80 3.11
CA LEU A 75 -0.51 -18.36 1.84
C LEU A 75 0.62 -19.01 1.05
N GLU A 76 1.83 -18.45 1.07
CA GLU A 76 3.01 -19.05 0.46
C GLU A 76 3.39 -20.38 1.14
N ASP A 77 3.43 -20.44 2.47
CA ASP A 77 3.70 -21.66 3.23
C ASP A 77 2.68 -22.75 2.91
N ALA A 78 1.39 -22.41 2.89
CA ALA A 78 0.33 -23.34 2.49
C ALA A 78 0.52 -23.85 1.05
N THR A 79 1.03 -23.01 0.16
CA THR A 79 1.34 -23.36 -1.23
C THR A 79 2.55 -24.28 -1.33
N ASN A 80 3.59 -24.03 -0.55
CA ASN A 80 4.80 -24.85 -0.52
C ASN A 80 4.51 -26.24 0.05
N VAL A 81 3.73 -26.32 1.15
CA VAL A 81 3.24 -27.60 1.70
C VAL A 81 2.45 -28.34 0.63
N PHE A 82 1.49 -27.67 -0.02
CA PHE A 82 0.73 -28.26 -1.11
C PHE A 82 1.63 -28.76 -2.25
N GLY A 83 2.62 -27.96 -2.67
CA GLY A 83 3.57 -28.33 -3.72
C GLY A 83 4.35 -29.60 -3.39
N SER A 84 4.81 -29.70 -2.13
CA SER A 84 5.53 -30.90 -1.64
C SER A 84 4.64 -32.15 -1.60
N GLU A 85 3.39 -32.00 -1.13
CA GLU A 85 2.39 -33.07 -1.16
C GLU A 85 2.11 -33.52 -2.59
N PHE A 86 1.98 -32.58 -3.52
CA PHE A 86 1.75 -32.86 -4.93
C PHE A 86 2.94 -33.54 -5.62
N GLU A 87 4.18 -33.15 -5.34
CA GLU A 87 5.37 -33.83 -5.85
C GLU A 87 5.47 -35.28 -5.34
N SER A 88 5.11 -35.51 -4.07
CA SER A 88 5.03 -36.86 -3.51
C SER A 88 4.02 -37.75 -4.25
N MET A 89 2.98 -37.16 -4.84
CA MET A 89 2.00 -37.89 -5.64
C MET A 89 2.50 -38.23 -7.05
N LYS A 90 3.31 -37.36 -7.64
CA LYS A 90 3.93 -37.62 -8.95
C LYS A 90 4.85 -38.83 -8.91
N SER A 91 5.63 -38.96 -7.83
CA SER A 91 6.54 -40.08 -7.63
C SER A 91 5.84 -41.33 -7.08
N TYR A 92 6.49 -42.48 -7.22
CA TYR A 92 6.04 -43.72 -6.58
C TYR A 92 6.61 -43.80 -5.17
N THR A 93 5.79 -44.18 -4.21
CA THR A 93 6.26 -44.45 -2.84
C THR A 93 7.24 -45.63 -2.83
N GLY A 94 8.01 -45.76 -1.74
CA GLY A 94 8.87 -46.92 -1.54
C GLY A 94 8.10 -48.24 -1.61
N TRP A 95 6.89 -48.28 -1.06
CA TRP A 95 6.01 -49.45 -1.11
C TRP A 95 5.45 -49.73 -2.51
N GLU A 96 5.02 -48.69 -3.24
CA GLU A 96 4.60 -48.83 -4.64
C GLU A 96 5.73 -49.31 -5.54
N SER A 97 6.93 -48.79 -5.33
CA SER A 97 8.13 -49.18 -6.06
C SER A 97 8.51 -50.63 -5.76
N PHE A 98 8.43 -51.06 -4.50
CA PHE A 98 8.62 -52.44 -4.09
C PHE A 98 7.63 -53.40 -4.75
N ILE A 99 6.32 -53.08 -4.72
CA ILE A 99 5.30 -53.88 -5.42
C ILE A 99 5.51 -53.85 -6.93
N GLY A 100 6.09 -52.79 -7.48
CA GLY A 100 6.46 -52.68 -8.90
C GLY A 100 7.45 -53.72 -9.39
N ILE A 101 8.28 -54.27 -8.50
CA ILE A 101 9.20 -55.38 -8.81
C ILE A 101 8.39 -56.63 -9.18
N PHE A 102 7.22 -56.81 -8.57
CA PHE A 102 6.36 -57.99 -8.76
C PHE A 102 5.20 -57.75 -9.74
N SER A 103 4.64 -56.55 -9.79
CA SER A 103 3.54 -56.20 -10.69
C SER A 103 3.52 -54.71 -11.02
N LYS A 104 3.86 -54.39 -12.28
CA LYS A 104 3.75 -53.03 -12.83
C LYS A 104 2.31 -52.51 -12.82
N GLN A 105 1.34 -53.38 -13.08
CA GLN A 105 -0.09 -53.02 -13.04
C GLN A 105 -0.56 -52.68 -11.62
N LYS A 106 -0.16 -53.47 -10.61
CA LYS A 106 -0.55 -53.21 -9.21
C LYS A 106 0.12 -51.94 -8.66
N LYS A 107 1.39 -51.70 -9.01
CA LYS A 107 2.09 -50.43 -8.72
C LYS A 107 1.33 -49.22 -9.27
N GLN A 108 0.87 -49.30 -10.52
CA GLN A 108 0.14 -48.21 -11.14
C GLN A 108 -1.21 -47.95 -10.46
N ARG A 109 -1.99 -49.01 -10.16
CA ARG A 109 -3.30 -48.88 -9.49
C ARG A 109 -3.20 -48.23 -8.12
N MET A 110 -2.22 -48.62 -7.30
CA MET A 110 -2.04 -48.02 -5.98
C MET A 110 -1.74 -46.52 -6.05
N ARG A 111 -0.93 -46.09 -7.03
CA ARG A 111 -0.71 -44.66 -7.28
C ARG A 111 -2.00 -43.95 -7.66
N THR A 112 -2.78 -44.52 -8.58
CA THR A 112 -4.07 -43.95 -9.01
C THR A 112 -5.06 -43.83 -7.84
N GLU A 113 -5.15 -44.86 -6.99
CA GLU A 113 -6.01 -44.85 -5.79
C GLU A 113 -5.58 -43.79 -4.78
N ARG A 114 -4.27 -43.66 -4.52
CA ARG A 114 -3.72 -42.61 -3.65
C ARG A 114 -4.04 -41.22 -4.20
N VAL A 115 -3.75 -40.99 -5.49
CA VAL A 115 -3.96 -39.70 -6.16
C VAL A 115 -5.44 -39.28 -6.09
N ARG A 116 -6.36 -40.24 -6.23
CA ARG A 116 -7.81 -40.00 -6.23
C ARG A 116 -8.38 -39.70 -4.84
N ASN A 117 -7.87 -40.35 -3.79
CA ASN A 117 -8.43 -40.22 -2.45
C ASN A 117 -7.91 -38.99 -1.68
N MET A 118 -7.04 -38.18 -2.29
CA MET A 118 -6.44 -37.01 -1.68
C MET A 118 -7.26 -35.75 -2.05
N SER A 119 -7.90 -35.13 -1.06
CA SER A 119 -8.79 -33.96 -1.22
C SER A 119 -8.02 -32.67 -1.47
N LEU A 120 -7.32 -32.58 -2.61
CA LEU A 120 -6.35 -31.52 -2.90
C LEU A 120 -6.92 -30.34 -3.70
N SER A 121 -7.88 -30.59 -4.58
CA SER A 121 -8.47 -29.55 -5.43
C SER A 121 -9.20 -28.48 -4.62
N GLY A 122 -9.93 -28.88 -3.57
CA GLY A 122 -10.65 -27.95 -2.69
C GLY A 122 -9.73 -26.99 -1.94
N ASN A 123 -8.55 -27.44 -1.50
CA ASN A 123 -7.60 -26.60 -0.76
C ASN A 123 -6.94 -25.54 -1.67
N LEU A 124 -6.61 -25.88 -2.92
CA LEU A 124 -6.02 -24.92 -3.85
C LEU A 124 -7.00 -23.84 -4.31
N GLN A 125 -8.25 -24.21 -4.60
CA GLN A 125 -9.29 -23.25 -4.98
C GLN A 125 -9.51 -22.23 -3.86
N GLU A 126 -9.49 -22.69 -2.61
CA GLU A 126 -9.61 -21.83 -1.45
C GLU A 126 -8.40 -20.87 -1.30
N LEU A 127 -7.17 -21.36 -1.53
CA LEU A 127 -5.97 -20.50 -1.53
C LEU A 127 -6.00 -19.44 -2.65
N LEU A 128 -6.47 -19.81 -3.84
CA LEU A 128 -6.65 -18.87 -4.95
C LEU A 128 -7.68 -17.79 -4.60
N SER A 129 -8.85 -18.18 -4.08
CA SER A 129 -9.89 -17.22 -3.67
C SER A 129 -9.44 -16.27 -2.56
N LYS A 130 -8.67 -16.75 -1.57
CA LYS A 130 -8.08 -15.89 -0.54
C LYS A 130 -7.02 -14.95 -1.11
N SER A 131 -6.19 -15.43 -2.04
CA SER A 131 -5.20 -14.59 -2.74
C SER A 131 -5.86 -13.49 -3.58
N ASP A 132 -6.96 -13.81 -4.25
CA ASP A 132 -7.80 -12.85 -5.01
C ASP A 132 -8.33 -11.75 -4.09
N THR A 133 -8.93 -12.18 -2.98
CA THR A 133 -9.53 -11.28 -1.99
C THR A 133 -8.50 -10.30 -1.43
N ILE A 134 -7.31 -10.78 -1.06
CA ILE A 134 -6.24 -9.93 -0.52
C ILE A 134 -5.69 -9.01 -1.62
N THR A 135 -5.51 -9.52 -2.84
CA THR A 135 -5.09 -8.69 -3.99
C THR A 135 -6.07 -7.54 -4.22
N GLY A 136 -7.38 -7.81 -4.19
CA GLY A 136 -8.41 -6.78 -4.33
C GLY A 136 -8.33 -5.71 -3.23
N ILE A 137 -8.20 -6.11 -1.96
CA ILE A 137 -8.04 -5.19 -0.83
C ILE A 137 -6.81 -4.27 -1.04
N LEU A 138 -5.66 -4.86 -1.41
CA LEU A 138 -4.42 -4.13 -1.64
C LEU A 138 -4.54 -3.16 -2.83
N GLN A 139 -5.21 -3.56 -3.92
CA GLN A 139 -5.42 -2.72 -5.10
C GLN A 139 -6.33 -1.54 -4.81
N ASP A 140 -7.49 -1.78 -4.17
CA ASP A 140 -8.43 -0.73 -3.77
C ASP A 140 -7.75 0.28 -2.84
N GLN A 141 -6.97 -0.23 -1.88
CA GLN A 141 -6.21 0.61 -0.97
C GLN A 141 -5.14 1.43 -1.69
N LYS A 142 -4.36 0.80 -2.57
CA LYS A 142 -3.33 1.50 -3.35
C LYS A 142 -3.93 2.63 -4.19
N GLN A 143 -5.13 2.44 -4.75
CA GLN A 143 -5.83 3.47 -5.48
C GLN A 143 -6.20 4.66 -4.59
N VAL A 144 -6.78 4.40 -3.41
CA VAL A 144 -7.11 5.46 -2.43
C VAL A 144 -5.86 6.23 -2.01
N LEU A 145 -4.76 5.52 -1.73
CA LEU A 145 -3.48 6.14 -1.36
C LEU A 145 -2.91 6.99 -2.49
N ALA A 146 -2.97 6.52 -3.74
CA ALA A 146 -2.48 7.25 -4.91
C ALA A 146 -3.28 8.53 -5.17
N GLU A 147 -4.60 8.47 -5.08
CA GLU A 147 -5.47 9.65 -5.18
C GLU A 147 -5.13 10.68 -4.10
N ARG A 148 -4.98 10.20 -2.86
CA ARG A 148 -4.65 11.08 -1.72
C ARG A 148 -3.26 11.66 -1.80
N TYR A 149 -2.28 10.91 -2.33
CA TYR A 149 -0.95 11.42 -2.61
C TYR A 149 -1.02 12.61 -3.58
N GLN A 150 -1.71 12.45 -4.72
CA GLN A 150 -1.83 13.51 -5.72
C GLN A 150 -2.51 14.77 -5.17
N THR A 151 -3.61 14.62 -4.40
CA THR A 151 -4.28 15.78 -3.81
C THR A 151 -3.41 16.46 -2.76
N SER A 152 -2.70 15.68 -1.93
CA SER A 152 -1.85 16.22 -0.85
C SER A 152 -0.61 16.91 -1.40
N GLU A 153 0.00 16.37 -2.46
CA GLU A 153 1.11 16.99 -3.18
C GLU A 153 0.70 18.33 -3.81
N ALA A 154 -0.47 18.39 -4.45
CA ALA A 154 -0.99 19.64 -4.99
C ALA A 154 -1.28 20.68 -3.89
N SER A 155 -1.78 20.24 -2.74
CA SER A 155 -2.00 21.10 -1.57
C SER A 155 -0.69 21.58 -0.94
N LEU A 156 0.33 20.72 -0.83
CA LEU A 156 1.68 21.09 -0.41
C LEU A 156 2.29 22.17 -1.32
N ALA A 157 2.19 21.99 -2.64
CA ALA A 157 2.70 22.96 -3.61
C ALA A 157 2.07 24.36 -3.43
N LYS A 158 0.76 24.43 -3.13
CA LYS A 158 0.07 25.69 -2.84
C LYS A 158 0.58 26.35 -1.56
N VAL A 159 0.80 25.58 -0.50
CA VAL A 159 1.33 26.10 0.77
C VAL A 159 2.74 26.64 0.59
N ILE A 160 3.59 25.93 -0.16
CA ILE A 160 4.95 26.38 -0.50
C ILE A 160 4.91 27.70 -1.29
N GLU A 161 4.05 27.80 -2.31
CA GLU A 161 3.94 29.02 -3.11
C GLU A 161 3.44 30.20 -2.29
N ARG A 162 2.44 29.99 -1.43
CA ARG A 162 1.96 31.02 -0.51
C ARG A 162 3.07 31.48 0.44
N ARG A 163 3.82 30.54 1.03
CA ARG A 163 4.95 30.87 1.90
C ARG A 163 5.99 31.72 1.16
N LYS A 164 6.32 31.36 -0.07
CA LYS A 164 7.24 32.13 -0.91
C LYS A 164 6.74 33.56 -1.13
N SER A 165 5.47 33.74 -1.50
CA SER A 165 4.88 35.07 -1.68
C SER A 165 4.84 35.89 -0.38
N THR A 166 4.52 35.27 0.75
CA THR A 166 4.58 35.90 2.08
C THR A 166 6.01 36.34 2.41
N MET A 167 7.02 35.51 2.12
CA MET A 167 8.43 35.86 2.34
C MET A 167 8.88 37.02 1.44
N GLU A 168 8.51 37.03 0.16
CA GLU A 168 8.81 38.15 -0.74
C GLU A 168 8.20 39.47 -0.24
N THR A 169 6.95 39.42 0.26
CA THR A 169 6.28 40.58 0.85
C THR A 169 6.92 41.02 2.16
N LEU A 170 7.37 40.06 2.98
CA LEU A 170 8.08 40.32 4.22
C LEU A 170 9.41 41.04 3.95
N GLU A 171 10.21 40.53 3.01
CA GLU A 171 11.48 41.15 2.61
C GLU A 171 11.28 42.58 2.08
N ALA A 172 10.25 42.81 1.26
CA ALA A 172 9.90 44.15 0.79
C ALA A 172 9.49 45.09 1.94
N THR A 173 8.72 44.58 2.90
CA THR A 173 8.30 45.34 4.08
C THR A 173 9.49 45.69 4.97
N GLN A 174 10.40 44.74 5.21
CA GLN A 174 11.63 44.95 5.97
C GLN A 174 12.51 46.01 5.32
N LYS A 175 12.70 45.93 4.00
CA LYS A 175 13.43 46.96 3.25
C LYS A 175 12.78 48.34 3.39
N ARG A 176 11.45 48.42 3.37
CA ARG A 176 10.73 49.69 3.56
C ARG A 176 10.93 50.27 4.97
N ILE A 177 10.92 49.42 6.00
CA ILE A 177 11.24 49.81 7.38
C ILE A 177 12.67 50.35 7.47
N GLU A 178 13.62 49.67 6.84
CA GLU A 178 15.02 50.10 6.76
C GLU A 178 15.20 51.45 6.06
N GLU A 179 14.41 51.73 5.01
CA GLU A 179 14.39 53.03 4.31
C GLU A 179 13.73 54.15 5.13
N LEU A 180 12.67 53.85 5.87
CA LEU A 180 11.94 54.83 6.69
C LEU A 180 12.74 55.30 7.91
N ASN A 181 13.57 54.43 8.50
CA ASN A 181 14.44 54.76 9.63
C ASN A 181 15.31 56.03 9.40
N PRO A 182 16.16 56.11 8.35
CA PRO A 182 16.96 57.31 8.10
C PRO A 182 16.12 58.53 7.68
N MET A 183 14.98 58.34 7.00
CA MET A 183 14.08 59.45 6.65
C MET A 183 13.45 60.10 7.89
N LEU A 184 13.05 59.28 8.87
CA LEU A 184 12.56 59.76 10.16
C LEU A 184 13.64 60.51 10.94
N LEU A 185 14.87 59.98 10.95
CA LEU A 185 15.99 60.64 11.63
C LEU A 185 16.38 61.97 10.95
N ASP A 186 16.40 62.02 9.61
CA ASP A 186 16.66 63.26 8.86
C ASP A 186 15.60 64.32 9.15
N ILE A 187 14.32 63.96 9.14
CA ILE A 187 13.26 64.94 9.38
C ILE A 187 13.24 65.44 10.82
N GLU A 188 13.57 64.58 11.79
CA GLU A 188 13.77 64.98 13.19
C GLU A 188 14.92 65.97 13.35
N ASN A 189 16.05 65.73 12.67
CA ASN A 189 17.19 66.65 12.66
C ASN A 189 16.81 68.00 12.02
N ARG A 190 16.06 67.99 10.91
CA ARG A 190 15.57 69.21 10.23
C ARG A 190 14.58 70.00 11.10
N ILE A 191 13.69 69.32 11.83
CA ILE A 191 12.79 69.95 12.81
C ILE A 191 13.60 70.61 13.92
N ALA A 192 14.63 69.94 14.44
CA ALA A 192 15.49 70.47 15.50
C ALA A 192 16.31 71.69 15.05
N ALA A 193 16.72 71.74 13.78
CA ALA A 193 17.47 72.85 13.21
C ALA A 193 16.60 74.04 12.74
N SER A 194 15.28 73.88 12.64
CA SER A 194 14.38 74.91 12.11
C SER A 194 14.08 76.01 13.14
N THR A 195 14.21 77.28 12.72
CA THR A 195 13.93 78.47 13.52
C THR A 195 12.58 79.14 13.19
N SER A 196 11.94 78.73 12.08
CA SER A 196 10.65 79.24 11.61
C SER A 196 9.50 78.36 12.11
N GLN A 197 8.50 78.97 12.75
CA GLN A 197 7.33 78.25 13.26
C GLN A 197 6.52 77.59 12.13
N LYS A 198 6.44 78.24 10.97
CA LYS A 198 5.72 77.73 9.80
C LYS A 198 6.40 76.46 9.26
N ASP A 199 7.70 76.55 9.00
CA ASP A 199 8.49 75.45 8.43
C ASP A 199 8.52 74.26 9.39
N ARG A 200 8.60 74.53 10.70
CA ARG A 200 8.50 73.48 11.73
C ARG A 200 7.16 72.73 11.68
N THR A 201 6.05 73.46 11.52
CA THR A 201 4.72 72.86 11.44
C THR A 201 4.57 71.96 10.20
N GLU A 202 5.13 72.37 9.07
CA GLU A 202 5.14 71.57 7.83
C GLU A 202 5.96 70.28 8.01
N LEU A 203 7.17 70.37 8.58
CA LEU A 203 8.03 69.23 8.85
C LEU A 203 7.44 68.26 9.89
N GLU A 204 6.76 68.77 10.93
CA GLU A 204 6.06 67.94 11.91
C GLU A 204 4.91 67.14 11.25
N GLY A 205 4.23 67.74 10.26
CA GLY A 205 3.22 67.04 9.45
C GLY A 205 3.81 65.92 8.58
N GLU A 206 4.95 66.17 7.93
CA GLU A 206 5.69 65.14 7.18
C GLU A 206 6.21 64.02 8.09
N ARG A 207 6.78 64.36 9.25
CA ARG A 207 7.23 63.38 10.25
C ARG A 207 6.08 62.48 10.71
N SER A 208 4.91 63.07 10.96
CA SER A 208 3.72 62.30 11.37
C SER A 208 3.31 61.28 10.31
N LYS A 209 3.40 61.63 9.02
CA LYS A 209 3.08 60.70 7.92
C LYS A 209 4.09 59.56 7.86
N LEU A 210 5.39 59.87 7.90
CA LEU A 210 6.46 58.85 7.91
C LEU A 210 6.37 57.94 9.12
N ALA A 211 6.06 58.48 10.30
CA ALA A 211 5.91 57.70 11.52
C ALA A 211 4.67 56.77 11.46
N THR A 212 3.59 57.23 10.83
CA THR A 212 2.40 56.40 10.60
C THR A 212 2.73 55.23 9.68
N GLU A 213 3.36 55.52 8.54
CA GLU A 213 3.79 54.50 7.58
C GLU A 213 4.76 53.49 8.22
N TYR A 214 5.70 53.97 9.04
CA TYR A 214 6.64 53.11 9.76
C TYR A 214 5.94 52.15 10.72
N ASN A 215 5.00 52.65 11.53
CA ASN A 215 4.26 51.82 12.48
C ASN A 215 3.37 50.80 11.75
N GLU A 216 2.74 51.19 10.64
CA GLU A 216 1.98 50.26 9.79
C GLU A 216 2.86 49.18 9.19
N ALA A 217 4.04 49.55 8.68
CA ALA A 217 5.01 48.61 8.14
C ALA A 217 5.54 47.63 9.20
N GLN A 218 5.86 48.11 10.42
CA GLN A 218 6.25 47.24 11.53
C GLN A 218 5.14 46.27 11.94
N ALA A 219 3.89 46.74 12.04
CA ALA A 219 2.75 45.86 12.33
C ALA A 219 2.58 44.81 11.23
N LYS A 220 2.77 45.20 9.96
CA LYS A 220 2.70 44.29 8.82
C LYS A 220 3.83 43.26 8.82
N GLU A 221 5.05 43.67 9.18
CA GLU A 221 6.19 42.75 9.33
C GLU A 221 5.89 41.66 10.35
N GLN A 222 5.37 42.02 11.53
CA GLN A 222 5.00 41.04 12.56
C GLN A 222 3.91 40.08 12.09
N GLU A 223 2.91 40.58 11.36
CA GLU A 223 1.86 39.75 10.77
C GLU A 223 2.44 38.74 9.78
N LEU A 224 3.29 39.19 8.85
CA LEU A 224 3.92 38.36 7.82
C LEU A 224 4.90 37.34 8.41
N LEU A 225 5.62 37.69 9.47
CA LEU A 225 6.48 36.75 10.21
C LEU A 225 5.66 35.62 10.83
N ALA A 226 4.56 35.95 11.52
CA ALA A 226 3.68 34.95 12.12
C ALA A 226 3.01 34.06 11.06
N GLU A 227 2.60 34.63 9.92
CA GLU A 227 2.07 33.88 8.79
C GLU A 227 3.13 32.93 8.20
N SER A 228 4.35 33.41 7.95
CA SER A 228 5.46 32.61 7.41
C SER A 228 5.81 31.42 8.31
N GLN A 229 5.87 31.63 9.63
CA GLN A 229 6.07 30.54 10.60
C GLN A 229 4.95 29.50 10.56
N THR A 230 3.71 29.94 10.41
CA THR A 230 2.56 29.04 10.30
C THR A 230 2.62 28.21 9.02
N LEU A 231 2.93 28.84 7.88
CA LEU A 231 3.07 28.16 6.59
C LEU A 231 4.25 27.18 6.56
N GLU A 232 5.34 27.46 7.29
CA GLU A 232 6.45 26.52 7.46
C GLU A 232 6.01 25.27 8.21
N ARG A 233 5.26 25.43 9.30
CA ARG A 233 4.69 24.28 10.05
C ARG A 233 3.77 23.44 9.17
N TYR A 234 2.92 24.08 8.37
CA TYR A 234 2.06 23.38 7.41
C TYR A 234 2.88 22.64 6.37
N THR A 235 3.91 23.27 5.81
CA THR A 235 4.83 22.65 4.83
C THR A 235 5.43 21.36 5.40
N SER A 236 5.96 21.40 6.62
CA SER A 236 6.55 20.23 7.28
C SER A 236 5.53 19.10 7.52
N MET A 237 4.31 19.45 7.93
CA MET A 237 3.23 18.46 8.12
C MET A 237 2.81 17.81 6.80
N PHE A 238 2.62 18.61 5.74
CA PHE A 238 2.31 18.10 4.41
C PHE A 238 3.41 17.21 3.84
N GLN A 239 4.67 17.61 3.97
CA GLN A 239 5.82 16.80 3.55
C GLN A 239 5.80 15.44 4.26
N THR A 240 5.65 15.43 5.58
CA THR A 240 5.57 14.19 6.37
C THR A 240 4.44 13.28 5.88
N PHE A 241 3.27 13.86 5.59
CA PHE A 241 2.13 13.10 5.11
C PHE A 241 2.35 12.54 3.70
N VAL A 242 2.83 13.37 2.76
CA VAL A 242 3.12 12.99 1.37
C VAL A 242 4.20 11.91 1.31
N ASP A 243 5.29 12.07 2.06
CA ASP A 243 6.38 11.09 2.14
C ASP A 243 5.87 9.74 2.64
N SER A 244 4.99 9.76 3.64
CA SER A 244 4.42 8.54 4.16
C SER A 244 3.43 7.87 3.19
N LEU A 245 2.58 8.64 2.52
CA LEU A 245 1.69 8.11 1.47
C LEU A 245 2.51 7.45 0.36
N ASN A 246 3.60 8.08 -0.08
CA ASN A 246 4.50 7.49 -1.08
C ASN A 246 5.14 6.20 -0.58
N ASN A 247 5.63 6.19 0.66
CA ASN A 247 6.18 4.99 1.27
C ASN A 247 5.14 3.86 1.32
N GLN A 248 3.89 4.15 1.65
CA GLN A 248 2.82 3.14 1.69
C GLN A 248 2.47 2.62 0.30
N ILE A 249 2.38 3.49 -0.71
CA ILE A 249 2.18 3.07 -2.10
C ILE A 249 3.27 2.09 -2.55
N ALA A 250 4.52 2.31 -2.12
CA ALA A 250 5.63 1.40 -2.39
C ALA A 250 5.49 0.06 -1.63
N ALA A 251 5.01 0.08 -0.38
CA ALA A 251 4.71 -1.13 0.39
C ALA A 251 3.61 -1.96 -0.27
N GLN A 252 2.49 -1.33 -0.58
CA GLN A 252 1.38 -1.92 -1.30
C GLN A 252 1.82 -2.54 -2.62
N SER A 253 2.64 -1.83 -3.39
CA SER A 253 3.17 -2.35 -4.66
C SER A 253 4.04 -3.60 -4.46
N THR A 254 4.79 -3.67 -3.35
CA THR A 254 5.62 -4.83 -2.99
C THR A 254 4.74 -6.02 -2.60
N LEU A 255 3.74 -5.80 -1.74
CA LEU A 255 2.77 -6.81 -1.30
C LEU A 255 1.97 -7.37 -2.49
N ILE A 256 1.44 -6.49 -3.34
CA ILE A 256 0.70 -6.87 -4.55
C ILE A 256 1.59 -7.71 -5.46
N ASN A 257 2.80 -7.23 -5.79
CA ASN A 257 3.69 -7.94 -6.71
C ASN A 257 4.05 -9.34 -6.20
N LYS A 258 4.37 -9.46 -4.90
CA LYS A 258 4.64 -10.76 -4.25
C LYS A 258 3.44 -11.68 -4.35
N LEU A 259 2.26 -11.22 -3.92
CA LEU A 259 1.04 -12.02 -3.93
C LEU A 259 0.61 -12.42 -5.35
N THR A 260 0.74 -11.53 -6.34
CA THR A 260 0.45 -11.83 -7.74
C THR A 260 1.34 -12.95 -8.26
N ILE A 261 2.65 -12.88 -8.03
CA ILE A 261 3.58 -13.91 -8.50
C ILE A 261 3.35 -15.26 -7.78
N ASP A 262 3.08 -15.24 -6.48
CA ASP A 262 2.74 -16.47 -5.75
C ASP A 262 1.42 -17.05 -6.25
N THR A 263 0.46 -16.21 -6.65
CA THR A 263 -0.81 -16.65 -7.24
C THR A 263 -0.59 -17.27 -8.62
N GLU A 264 0.28 -16.70 -9.45
CA GLU A 264 0.72 -17.34 -10.71
C GLU A 264 1.33 -18.73 -10.45
N GLN A 265 2.18 -18.88 -9.43
CA GLN A 265 2.73 -20.17 -9.04
C GLN A 265 1.64 -21.15 -8.56
N ARG A 266 0.68 -20.70 -7.75
CA ARG A 266 -0.47 -21.51 -7.31
C ARG A 266 -1.28 -22.01 -8.51
N ILE A 267 -1.50 -21.17 -9.51
CA ILE A 267 -2.19 -21.53 -10.76
C ILE A 267 -1.44 -22.63 -11.52
N VAL A 268 -0.11 -22.51 -11.65
CA VAL A 268 0.72 -23.55 -12.28
C VAL A 268 0.58 -24.89 -11.55
N LEU A 269 0.64 -24.88 -10.22
CA LEU A 269 0.47 -26.08 -9.40
C LEU A 269 -0.92 -26.69 -9.56
N TYR A 270 -1.95 -25.86 -9.61
CA TYR A 270 -3.31 -26.28 -9.88
C TYR A 270 -3.45 -26.97 -11.24
N LYS A 271 -2.90 -26.37 -12.30
CA LYS A 271 -2.96 -26.95 -13.64
C LYS A 271 -2.23 -28.30 -13.72
N ALA A 272 -1.06 -28.38 -13.09
CA ALA A 272 -0.33 -29.64 -13.01
C ALA A 272 -1.11 -30.73 -12.25
N LEU A 273 -1.83 -30.37 -11.18
CA LEU A 273 -2.72 -31.28 -10.47
C LEU A 273 -3.85 -31.76 -11.39
N GLU A 274 -4.51 -30.84 -12.09
CA GLU A 274 -5.59 -31.13 -13.04
C GLU A 274 -5.12 -32.14 -14.10
N ASP A 275 -3.97 -31.91 -14.73
CA ASP A 275 -3.40 -32.80 -15.75
C ASP A 275 -3.06 -34.18 -15.17
N SER A 276 -2.54 -34.24 -13.93
CA SER A 276 -2.27 -35.49 -13.24
C SER A 276 -3.56 -36.27 -12.91
N LEU A 277 -4.62 -35.57 -12.51
CA LEU A 277 -5.94 -36.16 -12.26
C LEU A 277 -6.57 -36.68 -13.57
N LYS A 278 -6.51 -35.90 -14.65
CA LYS A 278 -6.96 -36.32 -15.99
C LYS A 278 -6.21 -37.56 -16.47
N THR A 279 -4.89 -37.60 -16.31
CA THR A 279 -4.08 -38.78 -16.66
C THR A 279 -4.46 -40.00 -15.82
N ALA A 280 -4.65 -39.82 -14.51
CA ALA A 280 -5.07 -40.90 -13.61
C ALA A 280 -6.47 -41.44 -13.97
N ALA A 281 -7.39 -40.55 -14.34
CA ALA A 281 -8.75 -40.90 -14.75
C ALA A 281 -8.79 -41.60 -16.12
N GLN A 282 -8.08 -41.07 -17.13
CA GLN A 282 -8.01 -41.67 -18.47
C GLN A 282 -7.41 -43.08 -18.47
N GLN A 283 -6.46 -43.36 -17.58
CA GLN A 283 -5.88 -44.71 -17.44
C GLN A 283 -6.85 -45.73 -16.84
N ASP A 284 -7.84 -45.29 -16.05
CA ASP A 284 -8.92 -46.16 -15.55
C ASP A 284 -10.01 -46.38 -16.62
N VAL A 285 -10.26 -45.38 -17.49
CA VAL A 285 -11.16 -45.47 -18.65
C VAL A 285 -10.67 -46.50 -19.67
N ALA A 286 -9.36 -46.72 -19.81
CA ALA A 286 -8.80 -47.82 -20.61
C ALA A 286 -9.21 -49.22 -20.08
N HIS A 287 -9.70 -49.32 -18.84
CA HIS A 287 -10.18 -50.57 -18.23
C HIS A 287 -11.69 -50.62 -17.98
N ARG A 288 -12.45 -49.53 -18.16
CA ARG A 288 -13.92 -49.53 -18.08
C ARG A 288 -14.55 -48.59 -19.12
N ILE A 289 -15.31 -49.18 -20.05
CA ILE A 289 -15.93 -48.53 -21.20
C ILE A 289 -17.13 -47.61 -20.82
N ASN A 290 -17.15 -46.43 -21.47
CA ASN A 290 -18.22 -45.50 -21.86
C ASN A 290 -19.12 -44.72 -20.86
N THR A 291 -19.05 -44.90 -19.53
CA THR A 291 -19.96 -44.15 -18.61
C THR A 291 -19.27 -43.20 -17.62
N LEU A 292 -17.94 -43.16 -17.61
CA LEU A 292 -17.17 -42.34 -16.65
C LEU A 292 -16.43 -41.15 -17.29
N GLY A 293 -16.20 -41.16 -18.61
CA GLY A 293 -15.60 -40.04 -19.34
C GLY A 293 -16.41 -38.74 -19.19
N SER A 294 -17.74 -38.83 -19.31
CA SER A 294 -18.63 -37.68 -19.11
C SER A 294 -18.65 -37.14 -17.68
N LYS A 295 -18.41 -37.97 -16.66
CA LYS A 295 -18.36 -37.49 -15.27
C LYS A 295 -17.06 -36.76 -14.96
N VAL A 296 -15.95 -37.17 -15.56
CA VAL A 296 -14.63 -36.54 -15.35
C VAL A 296 -14.60 -35.17 -16.04
N ASP A 297 -15.08 -35.08 -17.28
CA ASP A 297 -15.24 -33.81 -17.98
C ASP A 297 -16.19 -32.89 -17.20
N ASN A 298 -17.32 -33.41 -16.70
CA ASN A 298 -18.24 -32.63 -15.87
C ASN A 298 -17.61 -32.14 -14.56
N THR A 299 -16.82 -32.94 -13.83
CA THR A 299 -16.18 -32.45 -12.59
C THR A 299 -15.08 -31.41 -12.85
N ALA A 300 -14.31 -31.56 -13.94
CA ALA A 300 -13.31 -30.57 -14.32
C ALA A 300 -13.98 -29.27 -14.82
N GLU A 301 -15.06 -29.38 -15.61
CA GLU A 301 -15.89 -28.24 -16.03
C GLU A 301 -16.64 -27.60 -14.86
N GLU A 302 -17.21 -28.35 -13.92
CA GLU A 302 -17.88 -27.83 -12.72
C GLU A 302 -16.88 -27.12 -11.80
N THR A 303 -15.65 -27.64 -11.68
CA THR A 303 -14.60 -26.96 -10.92
C THR A 303 -14.14 -25.68 -11.64
N MET A 304 -13.99 -25.72 -12.97
CA MET A 304 -13.66 -24.51 -13.77
C MET A 304 -14.80 -23.49 -13.79
N ALA A 305 -16.06 -23.91 -13.86
CA ALA A 305 -17.23 -23.06 -13.78
C ALA A 305 -17.40 -22.50 -12.37
N GLY A 306 -17.11 -23.29 -11.33
CA GLY A 306 -17.05 -22.85 -9.94
C GLY A 306 -15.94 -21.82 -9.70
N ILE A 307 -14.79 -21.96 -10.35
CA ILE A 307 -13.70 -20.97 -10.31
C ILE A 307 -14.03 -19.75 -11.17
N GLY A 308 -14.53 -19.90 -12.40
CA GLY A 308 -14.97 -18.78 -13.22
C GLY A 308 -16.12 -17.98 -12.59
N ALA A 309 -16.94 -18.61 -11.75
CA ALA A 309 -17.98 -17.96 -10.97
C ALA A 309 -17.49 -17.38 -9.63
N ALA A 310 -16.45 -17.95 -9.00
CA ALA A 310 -15.93 -17.51 -7.69
C ALA A 310 -14.69 -16.62 -7.76
N ALA A 311 -13.95 -16.65 -8.87
CA ALA A 311 -12.74 -15.89 -9.09
C ALA A 311 -13.10 -14.56 -9.74
N GLN A 312 -12.65 -13.45 -9.14
CA GLN A 312 -12.82 -12.11 -9.70
C GLN A 312 -12.00 -12.01 -11.00
N ARG A 313 -12.27 -10.96 -11.82
CA ARG A 313 -11.69 -10.78 -13.16
C ARG A 313 -10.16 -11.04 -13.21
N HIS A 314 -9.42 -10.66 -12.17
CA HIS A 314 -7.96 -10.79 -12.11
C HIS A 314 -7.46 -12.25 -12.18
N ILE A 315 -8.07 -13.20 -11.48
CA ILE A 315 -7.66 -14.61 -11.56
C ILE A 315 -8.07 -15.20 -12.90
N GLY A 316 -9.23 -14.80 -13.44
CA GLY A 316 -9.64 -15.17 -14.79
C GLY A 316 -8.60 -14.74 -15.83
N ASP A 317 -8.13 -13.49 -15.75
CA ASP A 317 -7.08 -12.95 -16.62
C ASP A 317 -5.75 -13.71 -16.46
N LEU A 318 -5.34 -14.04 -15.22
CA LEU A 318 -4.12 -14.82 -14.96
C LEU A 318 -4.22 -16.27 -15.46
N LEU A 319 -5.39 -16.90 -15.34
CA LEU A 319 -5.67 -18.23 -15.86
C LEU A 319 -5.62 -18.23 -17.40
N GLU A 320 -6.24 -17.25 -18.04
CA GLU A 320 -6.24 -17.09 -19.49
C GLU A 320 -4.84 -16.74 -20.03
N LEU A 321 -4.09 -15.89 -19.32
CA LEU A 321 -2.69 -15.59 -19.63
C LEU A 321 -1.81 -16.82 -19.51
N HIS A 322 -2.00 -17.68 -18.51
CA HIS A 322 -1.26 -18.94 -18.40
C HIS A 322 -1.68 -19.96 -19.48
N GLU A 323 -2.94 -19.95 -19.91
CA GLU A 323 -3.43 -20.81 -20.99
C GLU A 323 -2.91 -20.38 -22.37
N LYS A 324 -2.79 -19.07 -22.61
CA LYS A 324 -2.34 -18.48 -23.89
C LYS A 324 -0.83 -18.25 -23.98
N ASN A 325 -0.21 -17.81 -22.89
CA ASN A 325 1.24 -17.70 -22.77
C ASN A 325 1.73 -18.85 -21.92
N MET A 326 2.52 -19.75 -22.52
CA MET A 326 3.37 -20.66 -21.76
C MET A 326 4.45 -19.84 -21.03
N VAL A 327 4.07 -19.09 -19.99
CA VAL A 327 5.05 -18.50 -19.07
C VAL A 327 5.77 -19.69 -18.46
N THR A 328 7.02 -19.88 -18.88
CA THR A 328 7.77 -21.05 -18.43
C THR A 328 7.89 -21.00 -16.91
N THR A 329 7.76 -22.14 -16.23
CA THR A 329 7.95 -22.24 -14.77
C THR A 329 9.25 -21.57 -14.31
N ALA A 330 10.28 -21.56 -15.16
CA ALA A 330 11.55 -20.88 -14.92
C ALA A 330 11.45 -19.34 -14.85
N ASP A 331 10.58 -18.72 -15.64
CA ASP A 331 10.37 -17.26 -15.60
C ASP A 331 9.62 -16.85 -14.32
N ILE A 332 8.57 -17.60 -13.96
CA ILE A 332 7.85 -17.40 -12.69
C ILE A 332 8.82 -17.54 -11.51
N GLN A 333 9.67 -18.56 -11.49
CA GLN A 333 10.68 -18.73 -10.43
C GLN A 333 11.67 -17.56 -10.35
N ARG A 334 12.10 -17.02 -11.50
CA ARG A 334 12.99 -15.86 -11.54
C ARG A 334 12.31 -14.62 -10.97
N ARG A 335 11.08 -14.32 -11.42
CA ARG A 335 10.27 -13.21 -10.92
C ARG A 335 9.98 -13.36 -9.44
N LYS A 336 9.68 -14.58 -8.99
CA LYS A 336 9.44 -14.91 -7.59
C LYS A 336 10.65 -14.57 -6.74
N LYS A 337 11.85 -15.01 -7.10
CA LYS A 337 13.06 -14.68 -6.35
C LYS A 337 13.24 -13.17 -6.15
N LEU A 338 13.02 -12.38 -7.21
CA LEU A 338 13.13 -10.92 -7.13
C LEU A 338 12.04 -10.31 -6.22
N ALA A 339 10.82 -10.83 -6.29
CA ALA A 339 9.73 -10.40 -5.44
C ALA A 339 9.96 -10.77 -3.97
N ASP A 340 10.48 -11.98 -3.70
CA ASP A 340 10.86 -12.45 -2.37
C ASP A 340 11.97 -11.57 -1.78
N ASP A 341 13.02 -11.26 -2.56
CA ASP A 341 14.11 -10.39 -2.13
C ASP A 341 13.64 -8.96 -1.84
N ALA A 342 12.69 -8.43 -2.62
CA ALA A 342 12.09 -7.13 -2.36
C ALA A 342 11.19 -7.14 -1.12
N PHE A 343 10.36 -8.17 -0.98
CA PHE A 343 9.47 -8.37 0.16
C PHE A 343 10.27 -8.53 1.45
N ALA A 344 11.27 -9.41 1.48
CA ALA A 344 12.10 -9.68 2.66
C ALA A 344 12.87 -8.44 3.13
N ARG A 345 13.39 -7.64 2.20
CA ARG A 345 14.07 -6.37 2.54
C ARG A 345 13.11 -5.36 3.16
N ARG A 346 11.88 -5.31 2.69
CA ARG A 346 10.89 -4.33 3.16
C ARG A 346 10.20 -4.74 4.45
N PHE A 347 9.94 -6.03 4.60
CA PHE A 347 9.20 -6.63 5.71
C PHE A 347 10.12 -7.50 6.59
N GLU A 348 11.37 -7.08 6.78
CA GLU A 348 12.39 -7.85 7.51
C GLU A 348 11.93 -8.24 8.93
N ASP A 349 11.27 -7.32 9.65
CA ASP A 349 10.75 -7.59 11.00
C ASP A 349 9.65 -8.66 11.00
N VAL A 350 8.84 -8.70 9.94
CA VAL A 350 7.79 -9.71 9.74
C VAL A 350 8.44 -11.06 9.48
N MET A 351 9.43 -11.10 8.57
CA MET A 351 10.20 -12.30 8.25
C MET A 351 10.89 -12.87 9.49
N LYS A 352 11.56 -12.03 10.30
CA LYS A 352 12.23 -12.47 11.54
C LYS A 352 11.25 -13.09 12.53
N LYS A 353 10.07 -12.49 12.72
CA LYS A 353 9.04 -13.02 13.62
C LYS A 353 8.49 -14.35 13.10
N HIS A 354 8.23 -14.44 11.81
CA HIS A 354 7.75 -15.64 11.16
C HIS A 354 8.75 -16.79 11.29
N ASP A 355 10.03 -16.53 10.98
CA ASP A 355 11.11 -17.53 11.06
C ASP A 355 11.32 -18.01 12.51
N ALA A 356 11.27 -17.10 13.49
CA ALA A 356 11.36 -17.45 14.90
C ALA A 356 10.18 -18.30 15.36
N ALA A 357 8.96 -18.04 14.89
CA ALA A 357 7.78 -18.83 15.21
C ALA A 357 7.85 -20.25 14.60
N ASN A 358 8.44 -20.39 13.42
CA ASN A 358 8.68 -21.68 12.78
C ASN A 358 9.75 -22.51 13.50
N TYR A 359 10.76 -21.87 14.11
CA TYR A 359 11.79 -22.55 14.91
C TYR A 359 11.26 -23.18 16.22
N VAL A 360 10.10 -22.73 16.71
CA VAL A 360 9.46 -23.26 17.93
C VAL A 360 8.49 -24.42 17.62
N ARG A 361 8.19 -24.66 16.33
CA ARG A 361 7.27 -25.72 15.87
C ARG A 361 7.97 -27.00 15.38
N THR A 362 9.30 -27.02 15.31
CA THR A 362 10.12 -28.24 15.19
C THR A 362 10.36 -28.86 16.55
#